data_AF-A0A6J5WTQ2-F1
#
_entry.id   AF-A0A6J5WTQ2-F1
#
_cell.length_a   1.000
_cell.length_b   1.000
_cell.length_c   1.000
_cell.angle_alpha   90.00
_cell.angle_beta   90.00
_cell.angle_gamma   90.00
#
_symmetry.space_group_name_H-M   'P 1'
#
loop_
_entity.id
_entity.type
_entity.pdbx_description
1 polymer ?
#
loop_
_entity_poly.entity_id
_entity_poly.type
_entity_poly.pdbx_seq_one_letter_code
_entity_poly.pdbx_strand_id
1 'polypeptide(L)'
;MKKVSELNNLPACAIIYSLYHSQHEIWPSSLQVQQVLKKFKTMLEMEQSRKMVNQESLLGQSIEKANEQLKKQRKENREKEMTRVLFQSLTSKSLHSLNMVSLNDLGWLIDQSLKDIRVKIKILN
;
A
#
# COMPACT_ATOMS: atom_id res chain seq x y z
N MET A 1 -5.30 -23.05 -17.45
CA MET A 1 -5.70 -23.42 -16.06
C MET A 1 -4.61 -23.71 -15.02
N LYS A 2 -3.31 -23.86 -15.35
CA LYS A 2 -2.29 -24.36 -14.39
C LYS A 2 -2.20 -23.63 -13.03
N LYS A 3 -2.32 -22.30 -13.01
CA LYS A 3 -2.31 -21.54 -11.73
C LYS A 3 -3.58 -21.72 -10.91
N VAL A 4 -4.74 -21.81 -11.56
CA VAL A 4 -6.03 -21.97 -10.86
C VAL A 4 -6.12 -23.37 -10.23
N SER A 5 -5.49 -24.37 -10.85
CA SER A 5 -5.35 -25.72 -10.28
C SER A 5 -4.40 -25.81 -9.06
N GLU A 6 -3.81 -24.71 -8.59
CA GLU A 6 -3.11 -24.69 -7.30
C GLU A 6 -4.10 -24.50 -6.13
N LEU A 7 -5.36 -24.12 -6.41
CA LEU A 7 -6.41 -23.87 -5.41
C LEU A 7 -7.18 -25.14 -4.99
N ASN A 8 -6.59 -26.33 -5.10
CA ASN A 8 -7.27 -27.64 -5.00
C ASN A 8 -8.02 -27.91 -3.69
N ASN A 9 -7.76 -27.13 -2.63
CA ASN A 9 -8.38 -27.31 -1.31
C ASN A 9 -9.53 -26.34 -1.03
N LEU A 10 -9.90 -25.49 -2.00
CA LEU A 10 -10.98 -24.52 -1.84
C LEU A 10 -12.08 -24.77 -2.89
N PRO A 11 -13.37 -24.65 -2.51
CA PRO A 11 -14.47 -24.67 -3.47
C PRO A 11 -14.43 -23.41 -4.33
N ALA A 12 -13.69 -23.47 -5.44
CA ALA A 12 -13.46 -22.38 -6.37
C ALA A 12 -13.82 -22.81 -7.80
N CYS A 13 -14.19 -21.84 -8.62
CA CYS A 13 -14.44 -22.04 -10.05
C CYS A 13 -13.96 -20.84 -10.87
N ALA A 14 -13.65 -21.06 -12.14
CA ALA A 14 -13.34 -20.01 -13.09
C ALA A 14 -14.16 -20.20 -14.37
N ILE A 15 -14.68 -19.10 -14.90
CA ILE A 15 -15.41 -19.03 -16.16
C ILE A 15 -14.75 -17.94 -16.99
N ILE A 16 -14.19 -18.31 -18.13
CA ILE A 16 -13.43 -17.40 -18.99
C ILE A 16 -14.13 -17.30 -20.35
N TYR A 17 -14.50 -16.07 -20.72
CA TYR A 17 -15.05 -15.76 -22.03
C TYR A 17 -13.93 -15.25 -22.92
N SER A 18 -13.74 -15.89 -24.08
CA SER A 18 -12.85 -15.40 -25.13
C SER A 18 -13.67 -14.71 -26.21
N LEU A 19 -13.20 -13.58 -26.71
CA LEU A 19 -13.81 -12.92 -27.88
C LEU A 19 -13.54 -13.67 -29.20
N TYR A 20 -12.60 -14.63 -29.18
CA TYR A 20 -12.15 -15.37 -30.36
C TYR A 20 -12.71 -16.80 -30.43
N HIS A 21 -13.36 -17.27 -29.37
CA HIS A 21 -13.94 -18.61 -29.30
C HIS A 21 -15.37 -18.54 -28.80
N SER A 22 -16.29 -19.28 -29.45
CA SER A 22 -17.70 -19.34 -29.06
C SER A 22 -17.93 -20.13 -27.77
N GLN A 23 -16.99 -21.00 -27.40
CA GLN A 23 -17.04 -21.77 -26.16
C GLN A 23 -16.26 -21.06 -25.05
N HIS A 24 -16.85 -21.01 -23.87
CA HIS A 24 -16.24 -20.49 -22.65
C HIS A 24 -15.39 -21.59 -22.00
N GLU A 25 -14.21 -21.22 -21.49
CA GLU A 25 -13.36 -22.14 -20.73
C GLU A 25 -13.85 -22.19 -19.29
N ILE A 26 -14.09 -23.40 -18.79
CA ILE A 26 -14.62 -23.65 -17.45
C ILE A 26 -13.67 -24.54 -16.67
N TRP A 27 -13.47 -24.23 -15.39
CA TRP A 27 -12.73 -25.06 -14.46
C TRP A 27 -13.42 -25.09 -13.10
N PRO A 28 -13.40 -26.24 -12.38
CA PRO A 28 -12.67 -27.47 -12.70
C PRO A 28 -13.40 -28.43 -13.65
N SER A 29 -14.71 -28.56 -13.48
CA SER A 29 -15.61 -29.28 -14.40
C SER A 29 -16.99 -28.61 -14.37
N SER A 30 -17.80 -28.80 -15.41
CA SER A 30 -19.15 -28.19 -15.47
C SER A 30 -20.00 -28.49 -14.22
N LEU A 31 -19.97 -29.75 -13.75
CA LEU A 31 -20.70 -30.18 -12.55
C LEU A 31 -20.21 -29.45 -11.28
N GLN A 32 -18.89 -29.37 -11.08
CA GLN A 32 -18.31 -28.71 -9.91
C GLN A 32 -18.53 -27.20 -9.93
N VAL A 33 -18.45 -26.57 -11.11
CA VAL A 33 -18.78 -25.15 -11.26
C VAL A 33 -20.24 -24.90 -10.92
N GLN A 34 -21.18 -25.74 -11.37
CA GLN A 34 -22.58 -25.60 -10.99
C GLN A 34 -22.80 -25.76 -9.47
N GLN A 35 -22.09 -26.67 -8.81
CA GLN A 35 -22.16 -26.82 -7.34
C GLN A 35 -21.65 -25.57 -6.62
N VAL A 36 -20.51 -25.02 -7.04
CA VAL A 36 -19.95 -23.78 -6.46
C VAL A 36 -20.88 -22.60 -6.69
N LEU A 37 -21.42 -22.44 -7.90
CA LEU A 37 -22.38 -21.38 -8.23
C LEU A 37 -23.69 -21.51 -7.43
N LYS A 38 -24.21 -22.73 -7.27
CA LYS A 38 -25.41 -22.98 -6.47
C LYS A 38 -25.17 -22.56 -5.03
N LYS A 39 -24.04 -22.96 -4.44
CA LYS A 39 -23.66 -22.58 -3.08
C LYS A 39 -23.51 -21.06 -2.94
N PHE A 40 -22.83 -20.40 -3.88
CA PHE A 40 -22.67 -18.95 -3.90
C PHE A 40 -24.02 -18.22 -3.93
N LYS A 41 -24.93 -18.64 -4.82
CA LYS A 41 -26.28 -18.06 -4.94
C LYS A 41 -27.16 -18.26 -3.70
N THR A 42 -26.89 -19.26 -2.87
CA THR A 42 -27.61 -19.49 -1.60
C THR A 42 -27.06 -18.70 -0.41
N MET A 43 -25.91 -18.05 -0.55
CA MET A 43 -25.34 -17.20 0.52
C MET A 43 -26.09 -15.88 0.64
N LEU A 44 -25.98 -15.22 1.79
CA LEU A 44 -26.53 -13.87 1.98
C LEU A 44 -25.80 -12.86 1.07
N GLU A 45 -26.49 -11.81 0.62
CA GLU A 45 -25.92 -10.80 -0.30
C GLU A 45 -24.65 -10.14 0.25
N MET A 46 -24.63 -9.88 1.56
CA MET A 46 -23.46 -9.36 2.28
C MET A 46 -22.26 -10.32 2.22
N GLU A 47 -22.49 -11.63 2.20
CA GLU A 47 -21.44 -12.65 2.11
C GLU A 47 -20.97 -12.83 0.67
N GLN A 48 -21.88 -12.78 -0.30
CA GLN A 48 -21.58 -12.87 -1.74
C GLN A 48 -20.68 -11.72 -2.21
N SER A 49 -21.00 -10.49 -1.77
CA SER A 49 -20.24 -9.28 -2.15
C SER A 49 -18.97 -9.08 -1.33
N ARG A 50 -18.74 -9.91 -0.29
CA ARG A 50 -17.60 -9.76 0.60
C ARG A 50 -16.29 -9.93 -0.17
N LYS A 51 -15.48 -8.86 -0.21
CA LYS A 51 -14.21 -8.80 -0.94
C LYS A 51 -14.33 -9.07 -2.44
N MET A 52 -15.51 -8.84 -3.02
CA MET A 52 -15.67 -8.90 -4.47
C MET A 52 -14.89 -7.73 -5.10
N VAL A 53 -14.00 -8.05 -6.03
CA VAL A 53 -13.18 -7.07 -6.75
C VAL A 53 -13.19 -7.39 -8.24
N ASN A 54 -13.07 -6.35 -9.06
CA ASN A 54 -12.83 -6.48 -10.48
C ASN A 54 -11.40 -6.02 -10.80
N GLN A 55 -10.97 -6.17 -12.05
CA GLN A 55 -9.61 -5.82 -12.45
C GLN A 55 -9.32 -4.32 -12.26
N GLU A 56 -10.27 -3.46 -12.61
CA GLU A 56 -10.12 -2.02 -12.50
C GLU A 56 -9.99 -1.56 -11.05
N SER A 57 -10.88 -2.02 -10.16
CA SER A 57 -10.84 -1.68 -8.74
C SER A 57 -9.62 -2.24 -8.03
N LEU A 58 -9.17 -3.44 -8.40
CA LEU A 58 -7.93 -4.03 -7.87
C LEU A 58 -6.70 -3.22 -8.29
N LEU A 59 -6.64 -2.79 -9.56
CA LEU A 59 -5.56 -1.94 -10.06
C LEU A 59 -5.58 -0.56 -9.38
N GLY A 60 -6.77 0.05 -9.25
CA GLY A 60 -6.94 1.31 -8.53
C GLY A 60 -6.41 1.25 -7.09
N GLN A 61 -6.84 0.24 -6.32
CA GLN A 61 -6.36 0.00 -4.95
C GLN A 61 -4.84 -0.21 -4.89
N SER A 62 -4.28 -0.92 -5.87
CA SER A 62 -2.83 -1.18 -5.93
C SER A 62 -2.03 0.09 -6.20
N ILE A 63 -2.52 0.95 -7.10
CA ILE A 63 -1.92 2.25 -7.41
C ILE A 63 -1.99 3.17 -6.18
N GLU A 64 -3.15 3.25 -5.53
CA GLU A 64 -3.33 4.04 -4.32
C GLU A 64 -2.35 3.62 -3.22
N LYS A 65 -2.28 2.31 -2.94
CA LYS A 65 -1.34 1.76 -1.97
C LYS A 65 0.12 2.08 -2.31
N ALA A 66 0.50 1.97 -3.58
CA ALA A 66 1.85 2.33 -4.02
C ALA A 66 2.14 3.83 -3.81
N ASN A 67 1.16 4.70 -4.09
CA ASN A 67 1.28 6.15 -3.89
C ASN A 67 1.41 6.50 -2.40
N GLU A 68 0.65 5.87 -1.52
CA GLU A 68 0.78 6.04 -0.07
C GLU A 68 2.17 5.64 0.43
N GLN A 69 2.67 4.49 -0.03
CA GLN A 69 4.01 4.02 0.33
C GLN A 69 5.09 4.98 -0.17
N LEU A 70 4.96 5.48 -1.40
CA LEU A 70 5.88 6.47 -1.96
C LEU A 70 5.85 7.79 -1.19
N LYS A 71 4.67 8.27 -0.78
CA LYS A 71 4.51 9.46 0.06
C LYS A 71 5.22 9.27 1.41
N LYS A 72 5.04 8.11 2.05
CA LYS A 72 5.72 7.77 3.31
C LYS A 72 7.24 7.76 3.15
N GLN A 73 7.76 7.08 2.12
CA GLN A 73 9.19 7.02 1.86
C GLN A 73 9.80 8.40 1.57
N ARG A 74 9.11 9.24 0.80
CA ARG A 74 9.56 10.63 0.55
C ARG A 74 9.67 11.43 1.86
N LYS A 75 8.68 11.32 2.75
CA LYS A 75 8.71 11.97 4.06
C LYS A 75 9.88 11.48 4.91
N GLU A 76 10.03 10.16 5.06
CA GLU A 76 11.13 9.56 5.86
C GLU A 76 12.51 9.94 5.30
N ASN A 77 12.66 9.95 3.98
CA ASN A 77 13.91 10.36 3.33
C ASN A 77 14.20 11.83 3.59
N ARG A 78 13.18 12.69 3.55
CA ARG A 78 13.31 14.12 3.83
C ARG A 78 13.72 14.38 5.29
N GLU A 79 13.10 13.68 6.24
CA GLU A 79 13.47 13.76 7.67
C GLU A 79 14.93 13.34 7.89
N LYS A 80 15.37 12.23 7.28
CA LYS A 80 16.78 11.78 7.35
C LYS A 80 17.75 12.77 6.74
N GLU A 81 17.40 13.35 5.59
CA GLU A 81 18.21 14.37 4.92
C GLU A 81 18.38 15.61 5.81
N MET A 82 17.28 16.14 6.37
CA MET A 82 17.32 17.31 7.25
C MET A 82 18.04 17.02 8.56
N THR A 83 17.89 15.81 9.10
CA THR A 83 18.66 15.37 10.28
C THR A 83 20.16 15.38 9.99
N ARG A 84 20.59 14.89 8.81
CA ARG A 84 21.99 14.94 8.40
C ARG A 84 22.48 16.38 8.27
N VAL A 85 21.68 17.27 7.69
CA VAL A 85 22.00 18.69 7.55
C VAL A 85 22.15 19.37 8.92
N LEU A 86 21.25 19.06 9.87
CA LEU A 86 21.35 19.53 11.24
C LEU A 86 22.68 19.14 11.89
N PHE A 87 23.09 17.87 11.80
CA PHE A 87 24.38 17.46 12.34
C PHE A 87 25.58 18.12 11.64
N GLN A 88 25.49 18.34 10.33
CA GLN A 88 26.54 19.03 9.58
C GLN A 88 26.65 20.50 9.98
N SER A 89 25.53 21.18 10.27
CA SER A 89 25.54 22.59 10.70
C SER A 89 26.24 22.76 12.05
N LEU A 90 26.10 21.78 12.95
CA LEU A 90 26.82 21.75 14.24
C LEU A 90 28.34 21.63 14.07
N THR A 91 28.80 21.03 12.97
CA THR A 91 30.23 20.88 12.64
C THR A 91 30.80 22.04 11.82
N SER A 92 30.16 23.21 11.87
CA SER A 92 30.57 24.44 11.16
C SER A 92 30.57 24.34 9.62
N LYS A 93 29.84 23.38 9.04
CA LYS A 93 29.63 23.33 7.59
C LYS A 93 28.61 24.38 7.17
N SER A 94 28.90 25.05 6.05
CA SER A 94 28.04 26.09 5.48
C SER A 94 26.68 25.54 5.05
N LEU A 95 25.62 26.31 5.30
CA LEU A 95 24.25 26.03 4.87
C LEU A 95 23.85 26.79 3.59
N HIS A 96 24.78 27.53 2.97
CA HIS A 96 24.49 28.38 1.81
C HIS A 96 23.99 27.60 0.58
N SER A 97 24.24 26.29 0.52
CA SER A 97 23.76 25.44 -0.58
C SER A 97 22.31 24.99 -0.44
N LEU A 98 21.62 25.31 0.66
CA LEU A 98 20.24 24.92 0.89
C LEU A 98 19.26 25.89 0.26
N ASN A 99 18.21 25.36 -0.37
CA ASN A 99 17.09 26.16 -0.84
C ASN A 99 16.17 26.57 0.33
N MET A 100 15.30 27.56 0.09
CA MET A 100 14.37 28.08 1.10
C MET A 100 13.49 27.00 1.73
N VAL A 101 13.01 26.03 0.95
CA VAL A 101 12.21 24.92 1.46
C VAL A 101 13.01 24.07 2.46
N SER A 102 14.26 23.77 2.15
CA SER A 102 15.15 23.01 3.05
C SER A 102 15.55 23.79 4.28
N LEU A 103 15.70 25.12 4.17
CA LEU A 103 15.93 25.98 5.33
C LEU A 103 14.72 26.01 6.26
N ASN A 104 13.50 26.08 5.71
CA ASN A 104 12.27 26.01 6.50
C ASN A 104 12.12 24.65 7.20
N ASP A 105 12.34 23.55 6.47
CA ASP A 105 12.28 22.19 7.03
C ASP A 105 13.31 22.00 8.15
N LEU A 106 14.54 22.52 7.95
CA LEU A 106 15.60 22.49 8.95
C LEU A 106 15.23 23.33 10.20
N GLY A 107 14.69 24.53 10.00
CA GLY A 107 14.22 25.39 11.10
C GLY A 107 13.16 24.70 11.95
N TRP A 108 12.17 24.08 11.30
CA TRP A 108 11.16 23.28 11.99
C TRP A 108 11.78 22.12 12.77
N LEU A 109 12.74 21.39 12.19
CA LEU A 109 13.41 20.27 12.86
C LEU A 109 14.21 20.71 14.09
N ILE A 110 14.86 21.88 14.02
CA ILE A 110 15.55 22.50 15.16
C ILE A 110 14.57 22.81 16.28
N ASP A 111 13.43 23.43 15.95
CA ASP A 111 12.40 23.76 16.95
C ASP A 111 11.86 22.51 17.66
N GLN A 112 11.63 21.42 16.92
CA GLN A 112 11.22 20.15 17.53
C GLN A 112 12.32 19.57 18.43
N SER A 113 13.56 19.56 17.96
CA SER A 113 14.70 19.06 18.73
C SER A 113 14.88 19.84 20.05
N LEU A 114 14.72 21.17 20.02
CA LEU A 114 14.79 22.02 21.20
C LEU A 114 13.63 21.75 22.17
N LYS A 115 12.41 21.50 21.67
CA LYS A 115 11.27 21.12 22.50
C LYS A 115 11.54 19.79 23.21
N ASP A 116 12.03 18.78 22.50
CA ASP A 116 12.34 17.47 23.08
C ASP A 116 13.43 17.56 24.16
N ILE A 117 14.47 18.35 23.90
CA ILE A 117 15.53 18.61 24.89
C ILE A 117 14.94 19.28 26.14
N ARG A 118 14.08 20.29 25.99
CA ARG A 118 13.43 20.95 27.14
C ARG A 118 12.56 19.99 27.94
N VAL A 119 11.82 19.10 27.28
CA VAL A 119 11.01 18.07 27.97
C VAL A 119 11.92 17.11 28.74
N LYS A 120 13.00 16.63 28.14
CA LYS A 120 13.96 15.74 28.81
C LYS A 120 14.63 16.40 30.02
N ILE A 121 15.02 17.66 29.91
CA ILE A 121 15.57 18.43 31.05
C ILE A 121 14.56 18.51 32.20
N LYS A 122 13.27 18.74 31.91
CA LYS A 122 12.21 18.77 32.94
C LYS A 122 11.96 17.43 33.62
N ILE A 123 12.23 16.31 32.96
CA ILE A 123 12.07 14.97 33.53
C ILE A 123 13.26 14.60 34.43
N LEU A 124 14.44 15.17 34.14
CA LEU A 124 15.68 14.91 34.88
C LEU A 124 15.85 15.79 36.12
N ASN A 125 15.08 16.87 36.24
CA ASN A 125 15.02 17.78 37.41
C ASN A 125 13.79 17.47 38.26
#